data_AF-A0A7Z9IX92-F1
#
_entry.id   AF-A0A7Z9IX92-F1
#
_cell.length_a   1.000
_cell.length_b   1.000
_cell.length_c   1.000
_cell.angle_alpha   90.00
_cell.angle_beta   90.00
_cell.angle_gamma   90.00
#
_symmetry.space_group_name_H-M   'P 1'
#
loop_
_entity.id
_entity.type
_entity.pdbx_description
1 polymer ?
#
loop_
_entity_poly.entity_id
_entity_poly.type
_entity_poly.pdbx_seq_one_letter_code
_entity_poly.pdbx_strand_id
1 'polypeptide(L)'
;MVNTPTTRPSLGLANWMGVKTLYVKEVQRFFKIFSQTLIAPVITTLLFLAVFSVIFGSNRMVSGVPYVVFLGPGLIMMTILQTSFTNTSTSLIQQKLNESIVDVLMPPLSPLELSIGYILGGATRGVFVAISVGLTLILITPIGVHSVIFVIIYGLGAASMMSAIGMIT
;
A
#
# COMPACT_ATOMS: atom_id res chain seq x y z
N MET A 1 14.58 -8.82 41.55
CA MET A 1 13.46 -9.27 40.70
C MET A 1 13.58 -8.53 39.37
N VAL A 2 14.12 -9.20 38.36
CA VAL A 2 14.26 -8.63 37.01
C VAL A 2 12.90 -8.73 36.34
N ASN A 3 12.24 -7.61 36.07
CA ASN A 3 11.04 -7.56 35.25
C ASN A 3 11.43 -7.86 33.79
N THR A 4 11.60 -9.14 33.46
CA THR A 4 11.61 -9.56 32.06
C THR A 4 10.17 -9.52 31.56
N PRO A 5 9.85 -8.75 30.51
CA PRO A 5 8.53 -8.83 29.90
C PRO A 5 8.30 -10.28 29.47
N THR A 6 7.22 -10.89 29.97
CA THR A 6 6.82 -12.27 29.67
C THR A 6 6.41 -12.36 28.21
N THR A 7 7.37 -12.55 27.31
CA THR A 7 7.10 -12.69 25.87
C THR A 7 6.82 -14.14 25.47
N ARG A 8 6.88 -15.13 26.39
CA ARG A 8 6.52 -16.51 26.05
C ARG A 8 5.05 -16.59 25.59
N PRO A 9 4.74 -17.11 24.39
CA PRO A 9 3.42 -17.57 24.06
C PRO A 9 3.28 -18.97 24.69
N SER A 10 3.26 -19.05 26.02
CA SER A 10 3.03 -20.32 26.71
C SER A 10 1.57 -20.55 27.05
N LEU A 11 0.71 -19.54 26.95
CA LEU A 11 -0.75 -19.64 27.04
C LEU A 11 -1.35 -18.53 26.19
N GLY A 12 -2.43 -18.85 25.46
CA GLY A 12 -2.94 -18.10 24.32
C GLY A 12 -3.46 -16.69 24.60
N LEU A 13 -3.90 -16.07 23.50
CA LEU A 13 -4.39 -14.70 23.25
C LEU A 13 -3.30 -13.84 22.60
N ALA A 14 -3.54 -13.47 21.33
CA ALA A 14 -2.60 -12.83 20.41
C ALA A 14 -1.71 -11.71 21.00
N ASN A 15 -0.47 -11.64 20.55
CA ASN A 15 0.53 -10.61 20.84
C ASN A 15 0.28 -9.34 20.00
N TRP A 16 -0.79 -8.62 20.33
CA TRP A 16 -1.16 -7.35 19.68
C TRP A 16 -0.08 -6.29 19.77
N MET A 17 0.72 -6.28 20.84
CA MET A 17 1.81 -5.34 21.01
C MET A 17 2.91 -5.59 19.97
N GLY A 18 3.28 -6.85 19.74
CA GLY A 18 4.25 -7.24 18.72
C GLY A 18 3.76 -6.96 17.30
N VAL A 19 2.47 -7.20 17.01
CA VAL A 19 1.88 -6.81 15.71
C VAL A 19 1.94 -5.31 15.51
N LYS A 20 1.58 -4.53 16.54
CA LYS A 20 1.61 -3.06 16.48
C LYS A 20 3.02 -2.53 16.26
N THR A 21 4.03 -3.06 16.95
CA THR A 21 5.41 -2.62 16.78
C THR A 21 5.95 -2.96 15.39
N LEU A 22 5.64 -4.14 14.87
CA LEU A 22 5.98 -4.53 13.49
C LEU A 22 5.31 -3.59 12.47
N TYR A 23 4.02 -3.34 12.62
CA TYR A 23 3.28 -2.41 11.76
C TYR A 23 3.89 -1.01 11.79
N VAL A 24 4.17 -0.45 12.96
CA VAL A 24 4.78 0.89 13.11
C VAL A 24 6.17 0.94 12.47
N LYS A 25 6.99 -0.10 12.64
CA LYS A 25 8.31 -0.22 11.99
C LYS A 25 8.17 -0.14 10.47
N GLU A 26 7.24 -0.89 9.89
CA GLU A 26 6.99 -0.89 8.44
C GLU A 26 6.51 0.47 7.95
N VAL A 27 5.61 1.12 8.71
CA VAL A 27 5.14 2.47 8.41
C VAL A 27 6.29 3.48 8.41
N GLN A 28 7.07 3.51 9.49
CA GLN A 28 8.22 4.41 9.60
C GLN A 28 9.24 4.19 8.48
N ARG A 29 9.44 2.95 8.01
CA ARG A 29 10.39 2.64 6.95
C ARG A 29 10.06 3.38 5.66
N PHE A 30 8.83 3.30 5.18
CA PHE A 30 8.47 3.98 3.93
C PHE A 30 8.35 5.49 4.10
N PHE A 31 7.97 5.98 5.29
CA PHE A 31 7.97 7.41 5.60
C PHE A 31 9.37 8.04 5.54
N LYS A 32 10.43 7.31 5.94
CA LYS A 32 11.81 7.79 5.81
C LYS A 32 12.24 8.03 4.35
N ILE A 33 11.61 7.35 3.40
CA ILE A 33 11.90 7.46 1.97
C ILE A 33 10.68 8.04 1.24
N PHE A 34 10.13 9.12 1.79
CA PHE A 34 8.89 9.73 1.30
C PHE A 34 9.01 10.20 -0.16
N SER A 35 10.15 10.79 -0.53
CA SER A 35 10.34 11.34 -1.88
C SER A 35 10.22 10.26 -2.96
N GLN A 36 10.82 9.09 -2.74
CA GLN A 36 10.72 7.99 -3.71
C GLN A 36 9.37 7.27 -3.62
N THR A 37 8.75 7.27 -2.44
CA THR A 37 7.50 6.54 -2.20
C THR A 37 6.26 7.27 -2.69
N LEU A 38 6.24 8.60 -2.60
CA LEU A 38 5.08 9.42 -2.92
C LEU A 38 5.29 10.19 -4.22
N ILE A 39 6.40 10.93 -4.34
CA ILE A 39 6.62 11.86 -5.46
C ILE A 39 6.77 11.09 -6.78
N ALA A 40 7.54 10.00 -6.79
CA ALA A 40 7.75 9.24 -8.02
C ALA A 40 6.44 8.65 -8.60
N PRO A 41 5.58 7.95 -7.83
CA PRO A 41 4.28 7.50 -8.34
C PRO A 41 3.35 8.62 -8.79
N VAL A 42 3.33 9.76 -8.10
CA VAL A 42 2.54 10.93 -8.52
C VAL A 42 3.02 11.46 -9.87
N ILE A 43 4.33 11.65 -10.05
CA ILE A 43 4.88 12.11 -11.33
C ILE A 43 4.55 11.11 -12.44
N THR A 44 4.77 9.81 -12.22
CA THR A 44 4.50 8.78 -13.24
C THR A 44 3.03 8.74 -13.63
N THR A 45 2.11 8.83 -12.66
CA THR A 45 0.67 8.82 -12.94
C THR A 45 0.21 10.08 -13.69
N LEU A 46 0.78 11.24 -13.35
CA LEU A 46 0.55 12.48 -14.09
C LEU A 46 1.07 12.40 -15.52
N LEU A 47 2.26 11.83 -15.72
CA LEU A 47 2.82 11.62 -17.06
C LEU A 47 1.94 10.68 -17.87
N PHE A 48 1.43 9.59 -17.28
CA PHE A 48 0.47 8.71 -17.97
C PHE A 48 -0.80 9.46 -18.35
N LEU A 49 -1.39 10.23 -17.44
CA LEU A 49 -2.57 11.02 -17.75
C LEU A 49 -2.29 12.04 -18.86
N ALA A 50 -1.17 12.76 -18.81
CA ALA A 50 -0.79 13.74 -19.82
C ALA A 50 -0.60 13.09 -21.20
N VAL A 51 0.17 11.99 -21.27
CA VAL A 51 0.42 11.26 -22.51
C VAL A 51 -0.89 10.74 -23.10
N PHE A 52 -1.74 10.10 -22.29
CA PHE A 52 -3.01 9.58 -22.78
C PHE A 52 -4.00 10.69 -23.16
N SER A 53 -4.00 11.81 -22.43
CA SER A 53 -4.81 12.97 -22.77
C SER A 53 -4.41 13.57 -24.11
N VAL A 54 -3.11 13.63 -24.42
CA VAL A 54 -2.61 14.15 -25.71
C VAL A 54 -2.93 13.18 -26.84
N ILE A 55 -2.72 11.87 -26.65
CA ILE A 55 -2.92 10.87 -27.69
C ILE A 55 -4.41 10.68 -28.02
N PHE A 56 -5.27 10.62 -27.01
CA PHE A 56 -6.68 10.27 -27.21
C PHE A 56 -7.62 11.47 -27.24
N GLY A 57 -7.19 12.63 -26.72
CA GLY A 57 -7.91 13.90 -26.82
C GLY A 57 -9.38 13.86 -26.38
N SER A 58 -10.10 14.95 -26.65
CA SER A 58 -11.53 15.12 -26.36
C SER A 58 -12.46 14.30 -27.26
N ASN A 59 -11.94 13.63 -28.30
CA ASN A 59 -12.76 12.92 -29.29
C ASN A 59 -13.08 11.47 -28.94
N ARG A 60 -12.45 10.88 -27.92
CA ARG A 60 -12.71 9.49 -27.53
C ARG A 60 -13.61 9.42 -26.30
N MET A 61 -14.83 8.94 -26.52
CA MET A 61 -15.77 8.62 -25.45
C MET A 61 -15.77 7.11 -25.22
N VAL A 62 -15.80 6.70 -23.95
CA VAL A 62 -16.01 5.31 -23.55
C VAL A 62 -17.34 5.27 -22.81
N SER A 63 -18.31 4.56 -23.37
CA SER A 63 -19.67 4.47 -22.81
C SER A 63 -20.30 5.83 -22.47
N GLY A 64 -20.05 6.86 -23.29
CA GLY A 64 -20.55 8.22 -23.09
C GLY A 64 -19.76 9.10 -22.12
N VAL A 65 -18.66 8.59 -21.54
CA VAL A 65 -17.79 9.33 -20.62
C VAL A 65 -16.48 9.71 -21.34
N PRO A 66 -15.94 10.93 -21.16
CA PRO A 66 -14.65 11.30 -21.72
C PRO A 66 -13.55 10.34 -21.25
N TYR A 67 -12.70 9.88 -22.18
CA TYR A 67 -11.66 8.88 -21.88
C TYR A 67 -10.75 9.28 -20.71
N VAL A 68 -10.38 10.55 -20.60
CA VAL A 68 -9.53 11.08 -19.52
C VAL A 68 -10.19 10.91 -18.14
N VAL A 69 -11.52 11.07 -18.05
CA VAL A 69 -12.29 10.87 -16.81
C VAL A 69 -12.36 9.39 -16.45
N PHE A 70 -12.47 8.51 -17.45
CA PHE A 70 -12.44 7.06 -17.24
C PHE A 70 -11.07 6.55 -16.76
N LEU A 71 -9.97 7.18 -17.22
CA LEU A 71 -8.62 6.78 -16.83
C LEU A 71 -8.28 7.04 -15.36
N GLY A 72 -8.79 8.13 -14.78
CA GLY A 72 -8.46 8.56 -13.42
C GLY A 72 -8.57 7.43 -12.38
N PRO A 73 -9.75 6.81 -12.20
CA PRO A 73 -9.92 5.67 -11.29
C PRO A 73 -9.01 4.47 -11.61
N GLY A 74 -8.76 4.20 -12.88
CA GLY A 74 -7.86 3.13 -13.31
C GLY A 74 -6.42 3.35 -12.88
N LEU A 75 -5.91 4.58 -13.02
CA LEU A 75 -4.57 4.96 -12.57
C LEU A 75 -4.43 4.94 -11.04
N ILE A 76 -5.47 5.36 -10.32
CA ILE A 76 -5.51 5.25 -8.84
C ILE A 76 -5.41 3.78 -8.44
N MET A 77 -6.20 2.91 -9.06
CA MET A 77 -6.19 1.48 -8.74
C MET A 77 -4.85 0.82 -9.07
N MET A 78 -4.28 1.13 -10.24
CA MET A 78 -2.94 0.66 -10.61
C MET A 78 -1.90 1.06 -9.55
N THR A 79 -1.99 2.30 -9.05
CA THR A 79 -1.12 2.79 -7.97
C THR A 79 -1.30 1.97 -6.70
N ILE A 80 -2.53 1.73 -6.23
CA ILE A 80 -2.81 0.91 -5.04
C ILE A 80 -2.17 -0.46 -5.17
N LEU A 81 -2.41 -1.13 -6.30
CA LEU A 81 -2.00 -2.51 -6.53
C LEU A 81 -0.47 -2.63 -6.54
N GLN A 82 0.21 -1.77 -7.30
CA GLN A 82 1.66 -1.83 -7.47
C GLN A 82 2.40 -1.45 -6.20
N THR A 83 1.97 -0.38 -5.52
CA THR A 83 2.67 0.12 -4.33
C THR A 83 2.47 -0.80 -3.12
N SER A 84 1.30 -1.43 -2.96
CA SER A 84 1.04 -2.41 -1.89
C SER A 84 1.85 -3.69 -2.07
N PHE A 85 1.85 -4.24 -3.29
CA PHE A 85 2.64 -5.43 -3.64
C PHE A 85 4.13 -5.19 -3.44
N THR A 86 4.64 -4.12 -4.07
CA THR A 86 6.07 -3.79 -4.04
C THR A 86 6.55 -3.52 -2.62
N ASN A 87 5.73 -2.90 -1.76
CA ASN A 87 6.12 -2.67 -0.38
C ASN A 87 6.41 -3.95 0.37
N THR A 88 5.47 -4.89 0.32
CA THR A 88 5.53 -6.12 1.11
C THR A 88 6.65 -7.03 0.61
N SER A 89 6.77 -7.16 -0.71
CA SER A 89 7.83 -7.93 -1.36
C SER A 89 9.22 -7.37 -1.01
N THR A 90 9.40 -6.05 -1.15
CA THR A 90 10.68 -5.41 -0.80
C THR A 90 10.98 -5.48 0.69
N SER A 91 9.99 -5.44 1.59
CA SER A 91 10.20 -5.64 3.04
C SER A 91 10.91 -6.96 3.32
N LEU A 92 10.35 -8.04 2.81
CA LEU A 92 10.81 -9.39 3.10
C LEU A 92 12.12 -9.69 2.40
N ILE A 93 12.23 -9.30 1.13
CA ILE A 93 13.46 -9.50 0.36
C ILE A 93 14.61 -8.73 1.00
N GLN A 94 14.41 -7.45 1.37
CA GLN A 94 15.46 -6.66 2.02
C GLN A 94 15.86 -7.24 3.37
N GLN A 95 14.90 -7.70 4.17
CA GLN A 95 15.22 -8.33 5.46
C GLN A 95 15.99 -9.64 5.31
N LYS A 96 15.61 -10.46 4.32
CA LYS A 96 16.31 -11.70 3.96
C LYS A 96 17.74 -11.40 3.47
N LEU A 97 17.90 -10.45 2.55
CA LEU A 97 19.20 -10.11 1.96
C LEU A 97 20.15 -9.45 2.96
N ASN A 98 19.62 -8.65 3.88
CA ASN A 98 20.42 -7.98 4.92
C ASN A 98 20.57 -8.82 6.19
N GLU A 99 20.14 -10.08 6.19
CA GLU A 99 20.16 -11.02 7.33
C GLU A 99 19.36 -10.57 8.58
N SER A 100 18.82 -9.36 8.59
CA SER A 100 17.93 -8.80 9.64
C SER A 100 16.59 -9.52 9.77
N ILE A 101 16.30 -10.52 8.93
CA ILE A 101 15.13 -11.39 9.08
C ILE A 101 15.17 -12.16 10.41
N VAL A 102 16.37 -12.48 10.91
CA VAL A 102 16.53 -13.15 12.21
C VAL A 102 16.00 -12.29 13.35
N ASP A 103 16.21 -10.97 13.29
CA ASP A 103 15.71 -10.02 14.29
C ASP A 103 14.17 -9.92 14.30
N VAL A 104 13.53 -10.21 13.16
CA VAL A 104 12.06 -10.25 13.04
C VAL A 104 11.50 -11.57 13.60
N LEU A 105 12.28 -12.64 13.53
CA LEU A 105 11.91 -13.98 14.01
C LEU A 105 12.31 -14.23 15.48
N MET A 106 13.17 -13.40 16.06
CA MET A 106 13.57 -13.45 17.47
C MET A 106 12.41 -13.15 18.43
N PRO A 107 11.57 -12.13 18.20
CA PRO A 107 10.35 -11.96 18.95
C PRO A 107 9.42 -13.17 18.76
N PRO A 108 8.77 -13.65 19.81
CA PRO A 108 7.80 -14.73 19.73
C PRO A 108 6.49 -14.21 19.13
N LEU A 109 6.51 -13.99 17.82
CA LEU A 109 5.36 -13.67 16.99
C LEU A 109 4.93 -14.95 16.27
N SER A 110 3.64 -15.24 16.32
CA SER A 110 3.06 -16.32 15.53
C SER A 110 3.13 -15.98 14.03
N PRO A 111 3.12 -16.98 13.13
CA PRO A 111 3.13 -16.75 11.69
C PRO A 111 1.98 -15.84 11.23
N LEU A 112 0.80 -15.97 11.82
CA LEU A 112 -0.36 -15.12 11.51
C LEU A 112 -0.13 -13.66 11.90
N GLU A 113 0.48 -13.41 13.05
CA GLU A 113 0.79 -12.05 13.52
C GLU A 113 1.82 -11.36 12.62
N LEU A 114 2.83 -12.10 12.17
CA LEU A 114 3.80 -11.62 11.18
C LEU A 114 3.10 -11.28 9.86
N SER A 115 2.28 -12.19 9.34
CA SER A 115 1.53 -11.97 8.10
C SER A 115 0.65 -10.73 8.17
N ILE A 116 -0.12 -10.58 9.24
CA ILE A 116 -1.01 -9.42 9.45
C ILE A 116 -0.19 -8.13 9.52
N GLY A 117 0.94 -8.13 10.24
CA GLY A 117 1.81 -6.95 10.34
C GLY A 117 2.35 -6.48 8.98
N TYR A 118 2.83 -7.41 8.16
CA TYR A 118 3.31 -7.11 6.81
C TYR A 118 2.20 -6.68 5.85
N ILE A 119 1.06 -7.39 5.88
CA ILE A 119 -0.10 -7.10 5.03
C ILE A 119 -0.65 -5.70 5.33
N LEU A 120 -0.80 -5.36 6.61
CA LEU A 120 -1.27 -4.04 7.01
C LEU A 120 -0.24 -2.96 6.66
N GLY A 121 1.06 -3.22 6.84
CA GLY A 121 2.12 -2.28 6.47
C GLY A 121 2.11 -1.95 4.96
N GLY A 122 2.01 -2.98 4.11
CA GLY A 122 1.91 -2.81 2.66
C GLY A 122 0.63 -2.14 2.21
N ALA A 123 -0.51 -2.56 2.76
CA ALA A 123 -1.81 -1.96 2.44
C ALA A 123 -1.86 -0.47 2.82
N THR A 124 -1.36 -0.09 4.00
CA THR A 124 -1.32 1.31 4.44
C THR A 124 -0.49 2.17 3.50
N ARG A 125 0.69 1.70 3.07
CA ARG A 125 1.50 2.45 2.11
C ARG A 125 0.77 2.64 0.79
N GLY A 126 0.15 1.59 0.27
CA GLY A 126 -0.51 1.68 -1.03
C GLY A 126 -1.73 2.59 -1.03
N VAL A 127 -2.53 2.55 0.05
CA VAL A 127 -3.63 3.51 0.25
C VAL A 127 -3.11 4.93 0.40
N PHE A 128 -2.05 5.15 1.17
CA PHE A 128 -1.46 6.48 1.36
C PHE A 128 -0.99 7.10 0.03
N VAL A 129 -0.25 6.33 -0.78
CA VAL A 129 0.20 6.80 -2.10
C VAL A 129 -0.99 7.01 -3.03
N ALA A 130 -1.97 6.12 -3.04
CA ALA A 130 -3.15 6.26 -3.88
C ALA A 130 -4.02 7.47 -3.52
N ILE A 131 -4.14 7.82 -2.24
CA ILE A 131 -4.80 9.06 -1.81
C ILE A 131 -4.05 10.28 -2.39
N SER A 132 -2.72 10.28 -2.32
CA SER A 132 -1.92 11.40 -2.87
C SER A 132 -2.10 11.56 -4.39
N VAL A 133 -2.09 10.43 -5.13
CA VAL A 133 -2.36 10.40 -6.57
C VAL A 133 -3.81 10.84 -6.86
N GLY A 134 -4.78 10.30 -6.12
CA GLY A 134 -6.20 10.64 -6.28
C GLY A 134 -6.48 12.11 -6.08
N LEU A 135 -5.91 12.74 -5.04
CA LEU A 135 -6.03 14.18 -4.81
C LEU A 135 -5.48 15.00 -5.98
N THR A 136 -4.35 14.57 -6.53
CA THR A 136 -3.72 15.26 -7.67
C THR A 136 -4.56 15.11 -8.94
N LEU A 137 -5.13 13.92 -9.18
CA LEU A 137 -5.99 13.66 -10.32
C LEU A 137 -7.33 14.41 -10.26
N ILE A 138 -7.95 14.51 -9.08
CA ILE A 138 -9.20 15.27 -8.88
C ILE A 138 -8.99 16.76 -9.18
N LEU A 139 -7.80 17.32 -8.91
CA LEU A 139 -7.49 18.71 -9.22
C LEU A 139 -7.39 18.97 -10.74
N ILE A 140 -6.98 17.96 -11.51
CA ILE A 140 -6.75 18.07 -12.96
C ILE A 140 -7.98 17.65 -13.76
N THR A 141 -8.72 16.65 -13.29
CA THR A 141 -9.83 16.02 -14.00
C THR A 141 -11.08 16.01 -13.12
N PRO A 142 -12.26 16.39 -13.63
CA PRO A 142 -13.51 16.35 -12.88
C PRO A 142 -14.00 14.90 -12.72
N ILE A 143 -13.41 14.17 -11.77
CA ILE A 143 -13.77 12.78 -11.46
C ILE A 143 -14.99 12.80 -10.53
N GLY A 144 -16.12 12.25 -10.98
CA GLY A 144 -17.34 12.13 -10.18
C GLY A 144 -17.25 10.99 -9.17
N VAL A 145 -17.20 11.30 -7.87
CA VAL A 145 -17.27 10.31 -6.79
C VAL A 145 -18.72 10.11 -6.38
N HIS A 146 -19.31 8.98 -6.76
CA HIS A 146 -20.70 8.65 -6.41
C HIS A 146 -20.81 8.11 -4.98
N SER A 147 -19.86 7.26 -4.57
CA SER A 147 -19.91 6.60 -3.27
C SER A 147 -18.50 6.40 -2.73
N VAL A 148 -18.16 7.20 -1.72
CA VAL A 148 -16.86 7.15 -1.04
C VAL A 148 -16.69 5.80 -0.31
N ILE A 149 -17.77 5.21 0.21
CA ILE A 149 -17.69 3.96 0.96
C ILE A 149 -17.22 2.80 0.08
N PHE A 150 -17.69 2.70 -1.17
CA PHE A 150 -17.23 1.67 -2.09
C PHE A 150 -15.76 1.89 -2.48
N VAL A 151 -15.34 3.13 -2.70
CA VAL A 151 -13.93 3.44 -2.99
C VAL A 151 -13.02 2.96 -1.85
N ILE A 152 -13.42 3.19 -0.60
CA ILE A 152 -12.67 2.74 0.58
C ILE A 152 -12.65 1.21 0.66
N ILE A 153 -13.80 0.54 0.54
CA ILE A 153 -13.89 -0.92 0.66
C ILE A 153 -13.07 -1.62 -0.43
N TYR A 154 -13.27 -1.25 -1.70
CA TYR A 154 -12.54 -1.86 -2.81
C TYR A 154 -11.06 -1.48 -2.80
N GLY A 155 -10.72 -0.24 -2.43
CA GLY A 155 -9.34 0.21 -2.30
C GLY A 155 -8.58 -0.55 -1.22
N LEU A 156 -9.16 -0.68 -0.01
CA LEU A 156 -8.56 -1.45 1.08
C LEU A 156 -8.51 -2.96 0.77
N GLY A 157 -9.55 -3.51 0.15
CA GLY A 157 -9.59 -4.90 -0.27
C GLY A 157 -8.48 -5.21 -1.29
N ALA A 158 -8.31 -4.36 -2.29
CA ALA A 158 -7.25 -4.52 -3.28
C ALA A 158 -5.85 -4.33 -2.69
N ALA A 159 -5.67 -3.34 -1.80
CA ALA A 159 -4.40 -3.09 -1.13
C ALA A 159 -3.98 -4.27 -0.27
N SER A 160 -4.89 -4.81 0.55
CA SER A 160 -4.65 -5.98 1.40
C SER A 160 -4.39 -7.24 0.57
N MET A 161 -5.15 -7.48 -0.48
CA MET A 161 -4.94 -8.62 -1.39
C MET A 161 -3.57 -8.55 -2.07
N MET A 162 -3.20 -7.41 -2.66
CA MET A 162 -1.89 -7.26 -3.31
C MET A 162 -0.73 -7.29 -2.33
N SER A 163 -0.93 -6.78 -1.12
CA SER A 163 0.07 -6.88 -0.06
C SER A 163 0.27 -8.34 0.37
N ALA A 164 -0.80 -9.13 0.50
CA ALA A 164 -0.70 -10.57 0.78
C ALA A 164 0.00 -11.33 -0.36
N ILE A 165 -0.27 -11.00 -1.62
CA ILE A 165 0.44 -11.60 -2.76
C ILE A 165 1.93 -11.22 -2.72
N GLY A 166 2.26 -9.97 -2.40
CA GLY A 166 3.64 -9.50 -2.25
C GLY A 166 4.38 -10.16 -1.08
N MET A 167 3.67 -10.73 -0.10
CA MET A 167 4.29 -11.49 0.98
C MET A 167 4.84 -12.86 0.51
N ILE A 168 4.22 -13.44 -0.52
CA ILE A 168 4.51 -14.81 -0.97
C ILE A 168 5.80 -14.89 -1.81
N THR A 169 6.24 -13.78 -2.39
CA THR A 169 7.51 -13.66 -3.15
C THR A 169 8.73 -13.62 -2.24
#